data_AF-A0A484ZA63-F1
#
_entry.id   AF-A0A484ZA63-F1
#
_cell.length_a   1.000
_cell.length_b   1.000
_cell.length_c   1.000
_cell.angle_alpha   90.00
_cell.angle_beta   90.00
_cell.angle_gamma   90.00
#
_symmetry.space_group_name_H-M   'P 1'
#
loop_
_entity.id
_entity.type
_entity.pdbx_description
1 polymer ?
#
loop_
_entity_poly.entity_id
_entity_poly.type
_entity_poly.pdbx_seq_one_letter_code
_entity_poly.pdbx_strand_id
1 'polypeptide(L)' 'MVHEATLEAAMEEKANSRGHSSTRQAARLAREAGVGKLIITHVSSRYDAHGCERLLAECRDAFAHCELAEDFTQFSV' A
#
# COMPACT_ATOMS: atom_id res chain seq x y z
N MET A 1 -4.82 -3.83 9.50
CA MET A 1 -3.43 -4.22 9.15
C MET A 1 -2.71 -2.99 8.64
N VAL A 2 -1.54 -2.69 9.19
CA VAL A 2 -0.63 -1.66 8.65
C VAL A 2 0.45 -2.40 7.87
N HIS A 3 0.68 -2.02 6.61
CA HIS A 3 1.68 -2.66 5.76
C HIS A 3 2.36 -1.63 4.85
N GLU A 4 3.62 -1.86 4.50
CA GLU A 4 4.29 -1.00 3.53
C GLU A 4 3.77 -1.22 2.10
N ALA A 5 3.78 -0.17 1.29
CA ALA A 5 3.53 -0.23 -0.16
C ALA A 5 4.52 0.69 -0.87
N THR A 6 5.81 0.38 -0.74
CA THR A 6 6.90 1.29 -1.10
C THR A 6 6.89 1.67 -2.58
N LEU A 7 6.51 0.76 -3.47
CA LEU A 7 6.46 0.98 -4.91
C LEU A 7 5.17 0.44 -5.55
N GLU A 8 4.82 0.98 -6.71
CA GLU A 8 3.73 0.49 -7.56
C GLU A 8 3.92 -0.97 -8.00
N ALA A 9 2.82 -1.60 -8.44
CA ALA A 9 2.81 -2.99 -8.88
C ALA A 9 3.79 -3.26 -10.03
N ALA A 10 3.99 -2.29 -10.93
CA ALA A 10 4.92 -2.42 -12.05
C ALA A 10 6.40 -2.50 -11.63
N MET A 11 6.74 -2.09 -10.41
CA MET A 11 8.10 -2.12 -9.86
C MET A 11 8.30 -3.21 -8.79
N GLU A 12 7.44 -4.23 -8.76
CA GLU A 12 7.44 -5.26 -7.71
C GLU A 12 8.79 -5.97 -7.55
N GLU A 13 9.46 -6.34 -8.64
CA GLU A 13 10.80 -6.95 -8.56
C GLU A 13 11.83 -6.03 -7.91
N LYS A 14 11.75 -4.73 -8.20
CA LYS A 14 12.62 -3.73 -7.58
C LYS A 14 12.31 -3.59 -6.09
N ALA A 15 11.03 -3.57 -5.71
CA ALA A 15 10.62 -3.55 -4.31
C ALA A 15 11.21 -4.77 -3.57
N ASN A 16 10.95 -5.96 -4.11
CA ASN A 16 11.42 -7.23 -3.54
C ASN A 16 12.94 -7.29 -3.39
N SER A 17 13.70 -6.82 -4.39
CA SER A 17 15.17 -6.81 -4.34
C SER A 17 15.76 -5.97 -3.21
N ARG A 18 14.95 -5.09 -2.61
CA ARG A 18 15.32 -4.22 -1.50
C ARG A 18 14.60 -4.57 -0.19
N GLY A 19 13.89 -5.70 -0.17
CA GLY A 19 13.12 -6.12 1.00
C GLY A 19 11.81 -5.36 1.21
N HIS A 20 11.31 -4.67 0.18
CA HIS A 20 10.06 -3.93 0.20
C HIS A 20 8.96 -4.65 -0.57
N SER A 21 7.72 -4.20 -0.36
CA SER A 21 6.54 -4.72 -1.04
C SER A 21 5.96 -3.74 -2.05
N SER A 22 5.36 -4.29 -3.11
CA SER A 22 4.51 -3.55 -4.03
C SER A 22 3.10 -3.31 -3.46
N THR A 23 2.38 -2.35 -4.02
CA THR A 23 0.93 -2.14 -3.81
C THR A 23 0.12 -3.43 -3.95
N ARG A 24 0.43 -4.21 -4.99
CA ARG A 24 -0.23 -5.48 -5.30
C ARG A 24 0.01 -6.54 -4.23
N GLN A 25 1.24 -6.66 -3.74
CA GLN A 25 1.58 -7.62 -2.68
C GLN A 25 0.86 -7.28 -1.37
N ALA A 26 0.92 -6.02 -0.95
CA ALA A 26 0.27 -5.57 0.29
C ALA A 26 -1.25 -5.83 0.26
N ALA A 27 -1.91 -5.46 -0.84
CA ALA A 27 -3.35 -5.64 -0.99
C ALA A 27 -3.78 -7.11 -1.08
N ARG A 28 -3.03 -7.95 -1.80
CA ARG A 28 -3.31 -9.39 -1.87
C ARG A 28 -3.16 -10.06 -0.53
N LEU A 29 -2.10 -9.73 0.23
CA LEU A 29 -1.88 -10.27 1.56
C LEU A 29 -3.03 -9.89 2.51
N ALA A 30 -3.47 -8.63 2.50
CA ALA A 30 -4.61 -8.19 3.30
C ALA A 30 -5.89 -8.99 2.98
N ARG A 31 -6.17 -9.20 1.68
CA ARG A 31 -7.31 -9.99 1.24
C ARG A 31 -7.22 -11.45 1.68
N GLU A 32 -6.06 -12.08 1.49
CA GLU A 32 -5.81 -13.49 1.83
C GLU A 32 -5.86 -13.72 3.35
N ALA A 33 -5.39 -12.76 4.14
CA ALA A 33 -5.45 -12.79 5.59
C ALA A 33 -6.85 -12.46 6.15
N GLY A 34 -7.79 -12.00 5.33
CA GLY A 34 -9.15 -11.68 5.75
C GLY A 34 -9.24 -10.52 6.74
N VAL A 35 -8.34 -9.54 6.66
CA VAL A 35 -8.35 -8.38 7.57
C VAL A 35 -9.50 -7.43 7.24
N GLY A 36 -10.01 -6.69 8.24
CA GLY A 36 -11.10 -5.74 8.00
C GLY A 36 -10.69 -4.44 7.29
N LYS A 37 -9.43 -4.03 7.42
CA LYS A 37 -8.88 -2.79 6.84
C LYS A 37 -7.37 -2.89 6.60
N LEU A 38 -6.92 -2.38 5.46
CA LEU A 38 -5.51 -2.21 5.11
C LEU A 38 -5.17 -0.71 5.17
N ILE A 39 -4.10 -0.37 5.89
CA ILE A 39 -3.51 0.96 5.90
C ILE A 39 -2.13 0.82 5.25
N ILE A 40 -1.94 1.41 4.07
CA ILE A 40 -0.65 1.43 3.39
C ILE A 40 0.20 2.62 3.85
N THR A 41 1.49 2.40 4.02
CA THR A 41 2.46 3.41 4.46
C THR A 41 3.85 3.14 3.84
N HIS A 42 4.88 3.88 4.28
CA HIS A 42 6.26 3.75 3.81
C HIS A 42 6.36 3.88 2.28
N VAL A 43 5.62 4.83 1.70
CA VAL A 43 5.64 5.13 0.28
C VAL A 43 6.96 5.79 -0.12
N SER A 44 7.51 5.42 -1.28
CA SER A 44 8.76 6.03 -1.76
C SER A 44 8.57 7.52 -2.03
N SER A 45 9.54 8.34 -1.64
CA SER A 45 9.56 9.79 -1.89
C SER A 45 9.53 10.21 -3.37
N ARG A 46 9.59 9.24 -4.30
CA ARG A 46 9.37 9.48 -5.74
C ARG A 46 7.93 9.87 -6.07
N TYR A 47 6.98 9.51 -5.22
CA TYR A 47 5.57 9.77 -5.44
C TYR A 47 5.20 11.11 -4.81
N ASP A 48 4.64 11.98 -5.63
CA ASP A 48 3.91 13.14 -5.15
C ASP A 48 2.50 12.73 -4.70
N ALA A 49 1.67 13.70 -4.31
CA ALA A 49 0.30 13.44 -3.87
C ALA A 49 -0.50 12.63 -4.90
N HIS A 50 -0.37 12.96 -6.19
CA HIS A 50 -1.09 12.25 -7.25
C HIS A 50 -0.52 10.83 -7.48
N GLY A 51 0.79 10.67 -7.35
CA GLY A 51 1.43 9.35 -7.32
C GLY A 51 0.91 8.49 -6.18
N CYS A 52 0.77 9.05 -4.98
CA CYS A 52 0.21 8.36 -3.82
C CYS A 52 -1.26 7.97 -4.02
N GLU A 53 -2.08 8.81 -4.66
CA GLU A 53 -3.46 8.46 -5.04
C GLU A 53 -3.50 7.25 -5.98
N ARG A 54 -2.56 7.17 -6.94
CA ARG A 54 -2.45 6.02 -7.84
C ARG A 54 -2.03 4.75 -7.11
N LEU A 55 -1.11 4.83 -6.14
CA LEU A 55 -0.76 3.67 -5.30
C LEU A 55 -1.96 3.16 -4.51
N LEU A 56 -2.74 4.08 -3.93
CA LEU A 56 -3.96 3.75 -3.21
C LEU A 56 -4.99 3.09 -4.14
N ALA A 57 -5.15 3.59 -5.36
CA ALA A 57 -6.03 2.99 -6.37
C ALA A 57 -5.59 1.55 -6.70
N GLU A 58 -4.30 1.31 -6.96
CA GLU A 58 -3.77 -0.04 -7.22
C GLU A 58 -4.04 -1.01 -6.06
N CYS A 59 -3.91 -0.54 -4.80
CA CYS A 59 -4.26 -1.37 -3.66
C CYS A 59 -5.77 -1.66 -3.60
N ARG A 60 -6.62 -0.66 -3.87
CA ARG A 60 -8.09 -0.81 -3.85
C ARG A 60 -8.62 -1.75 -4.91
N ASP A 61 -7.96 -1.86 -6.07
CA ASP A 61 -8.31 -2.82 -7.11
C ASP A 61 -8.23 -4.28 -6.63
N ALA A 62 -7.29 -4.58 -5.72
CA ALA A 62 -7.14 -5.92 -5.15
C ALA A 62 -7.83 -6.08 -3.78
N PHE A 63 -7.99 -4.98 -3.02
CA PHE A 63 -8.61 -4.95 -1.70
C PHE A 63 -9.26 -3.59 -1.41
N ALA A 64 -10.59 -3.51 -1.57
CA ALA A 64 -11.34 -2.25 -1.52
C ALA A 64 -11.21 -1.47 -0.19
N HIS A 65 -11.06 -2.16 0.95
CA HIS A 65 -10.95 -1.53 2.28
C HIS A 65 -9.52 -1.07 2.58
N CYS A 66 -8.95 -0.28 1.68
CA CYS A 66 -7.60 0.26 1.79
C CYS A 66 -7.62 1.79 1.98
N GLU A 67 -6.77 2.27 2.88
CA GLU A 67 -6.52 3.69 3.18
C GLU A 67 -5.00 3.97 3.14
N LEU A 68 -4.62 5.20 2.79
CA LEU A 68 -3.23 5.65 2.80
C LEU A 68 -2.96 6.40 4.11
N ALA A 69 -1.88 6.03 4.80
CA ALA A 69 -1.42 6.79 5.95
C ALA A 69 -0.66 8.04 5.50
N GLU A 70 -1.02 9.18 6.08
CA GLU A 70 -0.27 10.42 6.02
C GLU A 70 0.22 10.79 7.42
N ASP A 71 1.25 11.63 7.49
CA ASP A 71 1.77 12.13 8.75
C ASP A 71 0.63 12.70 9.61
N PHE A 72 0.61 12.30 10.88
CA PHE A 72 -0.40 12.67 11.88
C PHE A 72 -1.82 12.12 11.65
N THR A 73 -2.06 11.32 10.61
CA THR A 73 -3.36 10.64 10.42
C THR A 73 -3.65 9.69 11.58
N GLN A 74 -4.88 9.70 12.08
CA GLN A 74 -5.36 8.79 13.11
C GLN A 74 -6.37 7.81 12.54
N PHE A 75 -6.24 6.54 12.90
CA PHE A 75 -7.16 5.48 12.51
C PHE A 75 -7.77 4.85 13.76
N SER A 76 -9.09 4.67 13.75
CA SER A 76 -9.80 3.88 14.74
C SER A 76 -9.71 2.39 14.40
N VAL A 77 -9.57 1.56 15.44
CA VAL A 77 -9.51 0.09 15.37
C VAL A 77 -10.85 -0.50 15.73
#